data_AF-A0A098R571-F1
#
_entry.id   AF-A0A098R571-F1
#
_cell.length_a   1.000
_cell.length_b   1.000
_cell.length_c   1.000
_cell.angle_alpha   90.00
_cell.angle_beta   90.00
_cell.angle_gamma   90.00
#
_symmetry.space_group_name_H-M   'P 1'
#
loop_
_entity.id
_entity.type
_entity.pdbx_description
1 polymer ?
#
loop_
_entity_poly.entity_id
_entity_poly.type
_entity_poly.pdbx_seq_one_letter_code
_entity_poly.pdbx_strand_id
1 'polypeptide(L)'
;MVLNDEGNNLTLLAKAGAADADFFISVTESDEMNLLSCGLVSGEFQKPKTIARVRNYDYSEATTWDNPLFGIDHIINSEIEVAREITNIIKHGVRSNIMTLENSSLQIRNLTIDEESPFKYKPLQELRSSIAVDFIAPFLLRMEEYIIPTGATRLLENDKLFILASESGFEAIFELAHKKPQGIRKIAFVGGRNVACFLADYLGDQQHDHISDTVTIC
;
A
#
# COMPACT_ATOMS: atom_id res chain seq x y z
N MET A 1 13.50 -19.62 16.28
CA MET A 1 14.73 -20.37 15.95
C MET A 1 15.53 -19.53 14.96
N VAL A 2 16.85 -19.50 15.06
CA VAL A 2 17.73 -18.82 14.09
C VAL A 2 18.78 -19.82 13.63
N LEU A 3 18.97 -19.94 12.33
CA LEU A 3 19.96 -20.81 11.69
C LEU A 3 20.89 -19.94 10.85
N ASN A 4 22.19 -20.20 10.91
CA ASN A 4 23.20 -19.40 10.22
C ASN A 4 23.89 -20.26 9.15
N ASP A 5 23.40 -20.16 7.92
CA ASP A 5 23.88 -20.91 6.74
C ASP A 5 23.28 -20.28 5.47
N GLU A 6 23.56 -20.87 4.31
CA GLU A 6 22.96 -20.46 3.04
C GLU A 6 21.50 -20.91 2.87
N GLY A 7 20.66 -20.02 2.34
CA GLY A 7 19.23 -20.24 2.12
C GLY A 7 18.88 -21.24 1.01
N ASN A 8 19.87 -21.78 0.31
CA ASN A 8 19.74 -22.79 -0.75
C ASN A 8 19.98 -24.24 -0.23
N ASN A 9 20.30 -24.41 1.05
CA ASN A 9 20.61 -25.72 1.62
C ASN A 9 19.33 -26.48 2.03
N LEU A 10 18.82 -27.34 1.15
CA LEU A 10 17.59 -28.12 1.38
C LEU A 10 17.60 -28.93 2.68
N THR A 11 18.75 -29.51 3.07
CA THR A 11 18.84 -30.29 4.31
C THR A 11 18.63 -29.40 5.53
N LEU A 12 19.16 -28.18 5.50
CA LEU A 12 18.93 -27.21 6.56
C LEU A 12 17.49 -26.69 6.54
N LEU A 13 16.95 -26.38 5.37
CA LEU A 13 15.57 -25.93 5.24
C LEU A 13 14.57 -26.97 5.78
N ALA A 14 14.81 -28.25 5.50
CA ALA A 14 14.03 -29.34 6.09
C ALA A 14 14.13 -29.35 7.62
N LYS A 15 15.35 -29.23 8.18
CA LYS A 15 15.56 -29.09 9.64
C LYS A 15 14.91 -27.84 10.22
N ALA A 16 14.78 -26.78 9.42
CA ALA A 16 14.13 -25.54 9.79
C ALA A 16 12.59 -25.66 9.81
N GLY A 17 12.03 -26.77 9.32
CA GLY A 17 10.59 -27.00 9.22
C GLY A 17 9.97 -26.50 7.91
N ALA A 18 10.75 -26.26 6.86
CA ALA A 18 10.23 -25.75 5.59
C ALA A 18 9.18 -26.67 4.95
N ALA A 19 9.30 -28.00 5.14
CA ALA A 19 8.37 -28.98 4.63
C ALA A 19 6.92 -28.79 5.14
N ASP A 20 6.78 -28.35 6.39
CA ASP A 20 5.48 -28.18 7.07
C ASP A 20 5.05 -26.71 7.17
N ALA A 21 5.83 -25.79 6.61
CA ALA A 21 5.51 -24.36 6.63
C ALA A 21 4.32 -24.05 5.70
N ASP A 22 3.55 -23.02 6.06
CA ASP A 22 2.48 -22.52 5.19
C ASP A 22 3.05 -21.58 4.10
N PHE A 23 4.14 -20.88 4.41
CA PHE A 23 4.85 -19.97 3.51
C PHE A 23 6.36 -20.12 3.63
N PHE A 24 7.05 -19.97 2.50
CA PHE A 24 8.50 -19.80 2.42
C PHE A 24 8.80 -18.50 1.67
N ILE A 25 9.55 -17.60 2.29
CA ILE A 25 9.82 -16.27 1.74
C ILE A 25 11.34 -16.07 1.64
N SER A 26 11.85 -15.85 0.43
CA SER A 26 13.27 -15.55 0.22
C SER A 26 13.48 -14.09 -0.15
N VAL A 27 14.19 -13.37 0.74
CA VAL A 27 14.37 -11.90 0.69
C VAL A 27 15.82 -11.47 0.86
N THR A 28 16.75 -12.27 0.35
CA THR A 28 18.18 -11.93 0.34
C THR A 28 18.49 -10.79 -0.64
N GLU A 29 19.76 -10.35 -0.68
CA GLU A 29 20.21 -9.32 -1.61
C GLU A 29 20.37 -9.81 -3.06
N SER A 30 20.44 -11.13 -3.27
CA SER A 30 20.58 -11.73 -4.60
C SER A 30 19.24 -12.26 -5.09
N ASP A 31 18.81 -11.77 -6.25
CA ASP A 31 17.61 -12.25 -6.93
C ASP A 31 17.79 -13.73 -7.31
N GLU A 32 18.98 -14.13 -7.75
CA GLU A 32 19.33 -15.50 -8.12
C GLU A 32 19.18 -16.44 -6.92
N MET A 33 19.67 -16.03 -5.74
CA MET A 33 19.52 -16.82 -4.52
C MET A 33 18.05 -16.93 -4.11
N ASN A 34 17.26 -15.87 -4.28
CA ASN A 34 15.83 -15.90 -3.94
C ASN A 34 15.04 -16.83 -4.86
N LEU A 35 15.30 -16.74 -6.18
CA LEU A 35 14.68 -17.62 -7.17
C LEU A 35 15.11 -19.08 -6.97
N LEU A 36 16.41 -19.33 -6.75
CA LEU A 36 16.94 -20.67 -6.52
C LEU A 36 16.34 -21.31 -5.26
N SER A 37 16.34 -20.58 -4.14
CA SER A 37 15.86 -21.11 -2.86
C SER A 37 14.37 -21.44 -2.93
N CYS A 38 13.55 -20.54 -3.49
CA CYS A 38 12.13 -20.80 -3.70
C CYS A 38 11.88 -21.95 -4.69
N GLY A 39 12.65 -22.04 -5.78
CA GLY A 39 12.53 -23.13 -6.73
C GLY A 39 12.89 -24.50 -6.13
N LEU A 40 13.94 -24.57 -5.30
CA LEU A 40 14.31 -25.78 -4.56
C LEU A 40 13.21 -26.17 -3.57
N VAL A 41 12.66 -25.21 -2.83
CA VAL A 41 11.56 -25.45 -1.88
C VAL A 41 10.30 -25.93 -2.58
N SER A 42 9.90 -25.29 -3.68
CA SER A 42 8.72 -25.68 -4.47
C SER A 42 8.87 -27.07 -5.08
N GLY A 43 10.08 -27.41 -5.54
CA GLY A 43 10.38 -28.73 -6.10
C GLY A 43 10.42 -29.86 -5.07
N GLU A 44 10.92 -29.59 -3.86
CA GLU A 44 11.11 -30.60 -2.81
C GLU A 44 9.91 -30.73 -1.86
N PHE A 45 9.21 -29.63 -1.57
CA PHE A 45 8.15 -29.57 -0.57
C PHE A 45 6.82 -29.14 -1.18
N GLN A 46 5.74 -29.88 -0.89
CA GLN A 46 4.43 -29.66 -1.51
C GLN A 46 3.56 -28.63 -0.79
N LYS A 47 3.84 -28.35 0.48
CA LYS A 47 2.98 -27.51 1.32
C LYS A 47 3.27 -26.00 1.22
N PRO A 48 4.52 -25.52 1.35
CA PRO A 48 4.75 -24.09 1.50
C PRO A 48 4.48 -23.35 0.20
N LYS A 49 3.71 -22.26 0.29
CA LYS A 49 3.67 -21.28 -0.79
C LYS A 49 4.94 -20.44 -0.79
N THR A 50 5.56 -20.32 -1.96
CA THR A 50 6.86 -19.69 -2.13
C THR A 50 6.74 -18.26 -2.64
N ILE A 51 7.47 -17.34 -1.98
CA ILE A 51 7.49 -15.92 -2.34
C ILE A 51 8.94 -15.47 -2.50
N ALA A 52 9.33 -15.14 -3.73
CA ALA A 52 10.67 -14.64 -4.03
C ALA A 52 10.66 -13.12 -4.22
N ARG A 53 11.55 -12.42 -3.52
CA ARG A 53 11.80 -11.00 -3.79
C ARG A 53 12.83 -10.88 -4.91
N VAL A 54 12.53 -10.05 -5.91
CA VAL A 54 13.45 -9.68 -6.99
C VAL A 54 13.57 -8.16 -7.13
N ARG A 55 14.59 -7.69 -7.83
CA ARG A 55 14.75 -6.31 -8.31
C ARG A 55 14.83 -6.25 -9.83
N ASN A 56 15.42 -7.27 -10.46
CA ASN A 56 15.51 -7.35 -11.90
C ASN A 56 14.11 -7.42 -12.53
N TYR A 57 13.85 -6.48 -13.45
CA TYR A 57 12.58 -6.34 -14.14
C TYR A 57 12.24 -7.57 -15.00
N ASP A 58 13.25 -8.14 -15.67
CA ASP A 58 13.07 -9.30 -16.56
C ASP A 58 12.56 -10.52 -15.78
N TYR A 59 13.05 -10.71 -14.53
CA TYR A 59 12.57 -11.78 -13.66
C TYR A 59 11.15 -11.54 -13.15
N SER A 60 10.76 -10.27 -12.95
CA SER A 60 9.39 -9.95 -12.52
C SER A 60 8.34 -10.14 -13.62
N GLU A 61 8.71 -9.99 -14.89
CA GLU A 61 7.81 -10.28 -16.01
C GLU A 61 7.79 -11.76 -16.42
N ALA A 62 8.83 -12.52 -16.05
CA ALA A 62 8.99 -13.92 -16.45
C ALA A 62 7.96 -14.88 -15.82
N THR A 63 7.28 -14.47 -14.74
CA THR A 63 6.22 -15.27 -14.10
C THR A 63 4.83 -14.79 -14.50
N THR A 64 4.06 -15.68 -15.11
CA THR A 64 2.60 -15.54 -15.18
C THR A 64 1.95 -16.53 -14.22
N TRP A 65 0.72 -16.26 -13.79
CA TRP A 65 -0.05 -17.16 -12.93
C TRP A 65 -0.16 -18.58 -13.49
N ASP A 66 -0.17 -18.70 -14.82
CA ASP A 66 -0.30 -19.96 -15.56
C ASP A 66 1.04 -20.66 -15.83
N ASN A 67 2.17 -19.96 -15.66
CA ASN A 67 3.51 -20.52 -15.90
C ASN A 67 4.50 -19.98 -14.84
N PRO A 68 4.48 -20.53 -13.63
CA PRO A 68 5.39 -20.10 -12.57
C PRO A 68 6.82 -20.49 -12.91
N LEU A 69 7.67 -19.48 -13.09
CA LEU A 69 9.13 -19.62 -13.19
C LEU A 69 9.64 -20.44 -12.00
N PHE A 70 10.28 -21.58 -12.29
CA PHE A 70 10.78 -22.54 -11.28
C PHE A 70 9.73 -23.04 -10.26
N GLY A 71 8.43 -22.99 -10.59
CA GLY A 71 7.37 -23.40 -9.67
C GLY A 71 7.13 -22.41 -8.51
N ILE A 72 7.64 -21.18 -8.62
CA ILE A 72 7.49 -20.15 -7.58
C ILE A 72 6.08 -19.55 -7.64
N ASP A 73 5.36 -19.55 -6.51
CA ASP A 73 3.96 -19.09 -6.46
C ASP A 73 3.85 -17.57 -6.69
N HIS A 74 4.75 -16.80 -6.10
CA HIS A 74 4.73 -15.33 -6.18
C HIS A 74 6.13 -14.74 -6.30
N ILE A 75 6.30 -13.80 -7.24
CA ILE A 75 7.46 -12.94 -7.35
C ILE A 75 7.06 -11.52 -6.99
N ILE A 76 7.83 -10.88 -6.11
CA ILE A 76 7.62 -9.49 -5.70
C ILE A 76 8.82 -8.66 -6.14
N ASN A 77 8.58 -7.71 -7.04
CA ASN A 77 9.57 -6.68 -7.35
C ASN A 77 9.41 -5.49 -6.41
N SER A 78 10.33 -5.35 -5.46
CA SER A 78 10.24 -4.32 -4.44
C SER A 78 10.24 -2.89 -5.00
N GLU A 79 10.90 -2.65 -6.13
CA GLU A 79 11.02 -1.31 -6.71
C GLU A 79 9.75 -0.91 -7.45
N ILE A 80 9.11 -1.86 -8.13
CA ILE A 80 7.79 -1.70 -8.74
C ILE A 80 6.72 -1.41 -7.68
N GLU A 81 6.70 -2.19 -6.59
CA GLU A 81 5.71 -1.99 -5.52
C GLU A 81 5.85 -0.63 -4.85
N VAL A 82 7.10 -0.18 -4.60
CA VAL A 82 7.37 1.16 -4.07
C VAL A 82 6.92 2.24 -5.04
N ALA A 83 7.23 2.10 -6.33
CA ALA A 83 6.79 3.06 -7.35
C ALA A 83 5.25 3.13 -7.42
N ARG A 84 4.57 1.99 -7.42
CA ARG A 84 3.10 1.91 -7.42
C ARG A 84 2.50 2.62 -6.22
N GLU A 85 3.05 2.41 -5.03
CA GLU A 85 2.53 3.04 -3.81
C GLU A 85 2.74 4.55 -3.80
N ILE A 86 3.91 5.02 -4.21
CA ILE A 86 4.17 6.46 -4.36
C ILE A 86 3.23 7.07 -5.42
N THR A 87 3.00 6.40 -6.55
CA THR A 87 2.02 6.84 -7.56
C THR A 87 0.61 6.91 -6.97
N ASN A 88 0.19 5.93 -6.15
CA ASN A 88 -1.11 5.96 -5.47
C ASN A 88 -1.24 7.18 -4.54
N ILE A 89 -0.20 7.48 -3.77
CA ILE A 89 -0.13 8.67 -2.91
C ILE A 89 -0.28 9.95 -3.76
N ILE A 90 0.41 10.03 -4.90
CA ILE A 90 0.34 11.19 -5.81
C ILE A 90 -1.07 11.35 -6.40
N LYS A 91 -1.67 10.26 -6.91
CA LYS A 91 -2.99 10.27 -7.58
C LYS A 91 -4.11 10.80 -6.69
N HIS A 92 -4.10 10.41 -5.42
CA HIS A 92 -5.17 10.78 -4.48
C HIS A 92 -4.92 12.14 -3.81
N GLY A 93 -3.78 12.77 -4.12
CA GLY A 93 -3.28 13.94 -3.44
C GLY A 93 -2.92 13.66 -1.99
N VAL A 94 -2.20 14.59 -1.37
CA VAL A 94 -1.88 14.53 0.07
C VAL A 94 -3.12 14.92 0.89
N ARG A 95 -4.20 14.13 0.80
CA ARG A 95 -5.44 14.32 1.57
C ARG A 95 -5.44 13.46 2.84
N SER A 96 -4.95 12.22 2.73
CA SER A 96 -5.00 11.21 3.80
C SER A 96 -4.24 9.94 3.41
N ASN A 97 -3.77 9.16 4.38
CA ASN A 97 -3.32 7.78 4.12
C ASN A 97 -4.50 6.92 3.68
N ILE A 98 -4.31 6.09 2.66
CA ILE A 98 -5.30 5.17 2.13
C ILE A 98 -4.90 3.76 2.51
N MET A 99 -5.83 3.03 3.10
CA MET A 99 -5.70 1.60 3.31
C MET A 99 -6.85 0.92 2.57
N THR A 100 -6.53 0.13 1.56
CA THR A 100 -7.51 -0.65 0.80
C THR A 100 -7.78 -1.98 1.52
N LEU A 101 -9.03 -2.43 1.47
CA LEU A 101 -9.40 -3.75 1.98
C LEU A 101 -9.43 -4.73 0.81
N GLU A 102 -8.69 -5.84 0.93
CA GLU A 102 -8.64 -6.89 -0.09
C GLU A 102 -10.05 -7.35 -0.49
N ASN A 103 -10.26 -7.55 -1.79
CA ASN A 103 -11.53 -8.00 -2.37
C ASN A 103 -12.74 -7.10 -2.08
N SER A 104 -12.53 -5.81 -1.79
CA SER A 104 -13.63 -4.86 -1.61
C SER A 104 -13.37 -3.53 -2.30
N SER A 105 -14.44 -2.83 -2.65
CA SER A 105 -14.37 -1.43 -3.10
C SER A 105 -14.29 -0.44 -1.93
N LEU A 106 -14.19 -0.94 -0.69
CA LEU A 106 -14.11 -0.12 0.51
C LEU A 106 -12.65 0.21 0.82
N GLN A 107 -12.48 1.42 1.34
CA GLN A 107 -11.19 1.95 1.74
C GLN A 107 -11.32 2.56 3.13
N ILE A 108 -10.23 2.51 3.89
CA ILE A 108 -10.08 3.27 5.12
C ILE A 108 -9.21 4.48 4.80
N ARG A 109 -9.72 5.68 5.10
CA ARG A 109 -8.95 6.92 5.04
C ARG A 109 -9.19 7.73 6.31
N ASN A 110 -8.25 8.61 6.65
CA ASN A 110 -8.43 9.54 7.77
C ASN A 110 -8.88 10.92 7.30
N LEU A 111 -9.83 11.53 8.01
CA LEU A 111 -10.20 12.92 7.89
C LEU A 111 -9.61 13.68 9.09
N THR A 112 -8.67 14.59 8.82
CA THR A 112 -8.13 15.48 9.86
C THR A 112 -9.04 16.69 10.05
N ILE A 113 -9.55 16.90 11.26
CA ILE A 113 -10.35 18.06 11.63
C ILE A 113 -9.40 19.24 11.86
N ASP A 114 -9.28 20.12 10.86
CA ASP A 114 -8.47 21.33 10.96
C ASP A 114 -9.29 22.52 11.46
N GLU A 115 -8.63 23.68 11.57
CA GLU A 115 -9.24 24.90 12.06
C GLU A 115 -10.43 25.36 11.20
N GLU A 116 -10.35 25.17 9.88
CA GLU A 116 -11.37 25.56 8.90
C GLU A 116 -12.47 24.51 8.71
N SER A 117 -12.37 23.35 9.37
CA SER A 117 -13.31 22.25 9.19
C SER A 117 -14.72 22.65 9.63
N PRO A 118 -15.75 22.45 8.78
CA PRO A 118 -17.14 22.73 9.14
C PRO A 118 -17.69 21.77 10.20
N PHE A 119 -16.93 20.73 10.55
CA PHE A 119 -17.26 19.71 11.56
C PHE A 119 -16.56 19.93 12.90
N LYS A 120 -15.70 20.95 13.02
CA LYS A 120 -15.03 21.31 14.28
C LYS A 120 -16.08 21.62 15.36
N TYR A 121 -15.90 21.04 16.54
CA TYR A 121 -16.79 21.12 17.71
C TYR A 121 -18.19 20.53 17.54
N LYS A 122 -18.50 19.92 16.40
CA LYS A 122 -19.77 19.23 16.14
C LYS A 122 -19.72 17.77 16.58
N PRO A 123 -20.85 17.18 17.01
CA PRO A 123 -20.96 15.75 17.23
C PRO A 123 -20.85 14.97 15.90
N LEU A 124 -20.26 13.78 15.94
CA LEU A 124 -20.07 12.93 14.76
C LEU A 124 -21.39 12.63 14.01
N GLN A 125 -22.52 12.55 14.70
CA GLN A 125 -23.82 12.35 14.06
C GLN A 125 -24.21 13.49 13.11
N GLU A 126 -23.75 14.72 13.33
CA GLU A 126 -24.01 15.84 12.40
C GLU A 126 -23.29 15.60 11.08
N LEU A 127 -22.04 15.12 11.10
CA LEU A 127 -21.32 14.68 9.90
C LEU A 127 -22.13 13.59 9.18
N ARG A 128 -22.58 12.56 9.90
CA ARG A 128 -23.38 11.47 9.30
C ARG A 128 -24.69 11.97 8.68
N SER A 129 -25.38 12.91 9.31
CA SER A 129 -26.62 13.47 8.78
C SER A 129 -26.41 14.42 7.60
N SER A 130 -25.22 14.99 7.46
CA SER A 130 -24.89 15.98 6.42
C SER A 130 -24.53 15.37 5.07
N ILE A 131 -24.40 14.04 5.00
CA ILE A 131 -23.93 13.35 3.80
C ILE A 131 -24.82 12.17 3.43
N ALA A 132 -25.16 12.09 2.14
CA ALA A 132 -25.98 11.01 1.58
C ALA A 132 -25.14 9.81 1.11
N VAL A 133 -24.08 9.47 1.85
CA VAL A 133 -23.23 8.30 1.57
C VAL A 133 -23.07 7.47 2.83
N ASP A 134 -23.01 6.15 2.64
CA ASP A 134 -22.74 5.24 3.75
C ASP A 134 -21.26 5.23 4.08
N PHE A 135 -20.96 5.43 5.36
CA PHE A 135 -19.61 5.29 5.90
C PHE A 135 -19.66 4.76 7.34
N ILE A 136 -18.55 4.27 7.86
CA ILE A 136 -18.39 3.93 9.27
C ILE A 136 -17.17 4.68 9.79
N ALA A 137 -17.25 5.27 10.97
CA ALA A 137 -16.10 5.86 11.64
C ALA A 137 -15.69 4.98 12.84
N PRO A 138 -14.85 3.95 12.64
CA PRO A 138 -14.58 2.95 13.68
C PRO A 138 -13.78 3.50 14.86
N PHE A 139 -12.92 4.49 14.63
CA PHE A 139 -12.12 5.13 15.67
C PHE A 139 -11.68 6.54 15.23
N LEU A 140 -11.34 7.38 16.21
CA LEU A 140 -10.61 8.62 15.99
C LEU A 140 -9.32 8.61 16.82
N LEU A 141 -8.27 9.24 16.31
CA LEU A 141 -7.03 9.47 17.02
C LEU A 141 -7.02 10.90 17.56
N ARG A 142 -6.87 11.05 18.88
CA ARG A 142 -6.78 12.35 19.56
C ARG A 142 -5.62 12.31 20.54
N MET A 143 -4.67 13.25 20.42
CA MET A 143 -3.50 13.30 21.31
C MET A 143 -2.81 11.93 21.46
N GLU A 144 -2.64 11.22 20.34
CA GLU A 144 -2.04 9.87 20.27
C GLU A 144 -2.86 8.72 20.87
N GLU A 145 -4.08 8.98 21.34
CA GLU A 145 -4.99 7.95 21.84
C GLU A 145 -6.09 7.58 20.84
N TYR A 146 -6.33 6.28 20.69
CA TYR A 146 -7.45 5.75 19.91
C TYR A 146 -8.73 5.75 20.72
N ILE A 147 -9.76 6.42 20.21
CA ILE A 147 -11.08 6.54 20.83
C ILE A 147 -12.11 5.92 19.89
N ILE A 148 -12.99 5.07 20.40
CA ILE A 148 -14.16 4.57 19.66
C ILE A 148 -15.27 5.63 19.75
N PRO A 149 -15.59 6.35 18.67
CA PRO A 149 -16.57 7.42 18.75
C PRO A 149 -18.01 6.87 18.78
N THR A 150 -18.89 7.66 19.39
CA THR A 150 -20.35 7.50 19.31
C THR A 150 -20.91 8.65 18.49
N GLY A 151 -22.21 8.60 18.14
CA GLY A 151 -22.87 9.73 17.47
C GLY A 151 -22.74 11.06 18.24
N ALA A 152 -22.66 11.01 19.57
CA ALA A 152 -22.50 12.17 20.44
C ALA A 152 -21.04 12.65 20.59
N THR A 153 -20.05 11.89 20.12
CA THR A 153 -18.64 12.26 20.23
C THR A 153 -18.39 13.55 19.47
N ARG A 154 -17.98 14.60 20.19
CA ARG A 154 -17.61 15.88 19.61
C ARG A 154 -16.23 15.78 18.96
N LEU A 155 -16.17 16.18 17.70
CA LEU A 155 -14.95 16.31 16.93
C LEU A 155 -14.22 17.59 17.36
N LEU A 156 -12.94 17.47 17.66
CA LEU A 156 -12.07 18.57 18.09
C LEU A 156 -11.00 18.83 17.03
N GLU A 157 -10.40 20.00 17.10
CA GLU A 157 -9.26 20.34 16.25
C GLU A 157 -8.12 19.33 16.44
N ASN A 158 -7.48 18.96 15.34
CA ASN A 158 -6.42 17.95 15.24
C ASN A 158 -6.87 16.49 15.48
N ASP A 159 -8.16 16.23 15.67
CA ASP A 159 -8.67 14.86 15.60
C ASP A 159 -8.42 14.28 14.22
N LYS A 160 -7.93 13.03 14.17
CA LYS A 160 -7.90 12.24 12.93
C LYS A 160 -9.00 11.19 13.00
N LEU A 161 -10.11 11.47 12.33
CA LEU A 161 -11.25 10.55 12.24
C LEU A 161 -10.97 9.51 11.17
N PHE A 162 -10.87 8.24 11.54
CA PHE A 162 -10.73 7.17 10.55
C PHE A 162 -12.11 6.78 10.07
N ILE A 163 -12.26 6.69 8.76
CA ILE A 163 -13.52 6.44 8.07
C ILE A 163 -13.32 5.25 7.15
N LEU A 164 -14.30 4.35 7.10
CA LEU A 164 -14.46 3.27 6.13
C LEU A 164 -15.61 3.64 5.20
N ALA A 165 -15.33 3.77 3.90
CA ALA A 165 -16.33 4.11 2.88
C ALA A 165 -15.88 3.61 1.49
N SER A 166 -16.76 3.69 0.49
CA SER A 166 -16.36 3.54 -0.92
C SER A 166 -15.51 4.72 -1.39
N GLU A 167 -14.77 4.53 -2.48
CA GLU A 167 -14.01 5.62 -3.12
C GLU A 167 -14.89 6.84 -3.44
N SER A 168 -16.06 6.62 -4.04
CA SER A 168 -17.04 7.68 -4.31
C SER A 168 -17.57 8.36 -3.04
N GLY A 169 -17.68 7.62 -1.93
CA GLY A 169 -18.06 8.16 -0.64
C GLY A 169 -17.03 9.14 -0.10
N PHE A 170 -15.73 8.86 -0.29
CA PHE A 170 -14.68 9.78 0.16
C PHE A 170 -14.66 11.10 -0.59
N GLU A 171 -14.94 11.13 -1.89
CA GLU A 171 -15.01 12.41 -2.61
C GLU A 171 -16.11 13.31 -2.02
N ALA A 172 -17.28 12.77 -1.74
CA ALA A 172 -18.36 13.53 -1.09
C ALA A 172 -18.00 13.98 0.34
N ILE A 173 -17.34 13.11 1.13
CA ILE A 173 -16.89 13.44 2.50
C ILE A 173 -15.86 14.57 2.47
N PHE A 174 -14.87 14.48 1.59
CA PHE A 174 -13.81 15.48 1.50
C PHE A 174 -14.31 16.81 0.97
N GLU A 175 -15.25 16.81 0.01
CA GLU A 175 -15.88 18.04 -0.47
C GLU A 175 -16.63 18.76 0.65
N LEU A 176 -17.47 18.04 1.41
CA LEU A 176 -18.21 18.60 2.55
C LEU A 176 -17.29 19.05 3.68
N ALA A 177 -16.16 18.39 3.89
CA ALA A 177 -15.17 18.78 4.88
C ALA A 177 -14.24 19.91 4.41
N HIS A 178 -14.51 20.49 3.23
CA HIS A 178 -13.67 21.50 2.56
C HIS A 178 -12.23 21.04 2.29
N LYS A 179 -12.00 19.72 2.25
CA LYS A 179 -10.71 19.11 1.94
C LYS A 179 -10.55 18.98 0.43
N LYS A 180 -10.21 20.10 -0.20
CA LYS A 180 -9.88 20.10 -1.63
C LYS A 180 -8.60 19.28 -1.87
N PRO A 181 -8.50 18.56 -3.00
CA PRO A 181 -7.22 17.98 -3.40
C PRO A 181 -6.21 19.12 -3.54
N GLN A 182 -5.11 19.05 -2.81
CA GLN A 182 -3.94 19.80 -3.21
C GLN A 182 -3.35 19.09 -4.43
N GLY A 183 -3.65 19.62 -5.61
CA GLY A 183 -3.09 19.12 -6.86
C GLY A 183 -1.57 19.25 -6.83
N ILE A 184 -0.87 18.13 -7.01
CA ILE A 184 0.59 18.11 -7.12
C ILE A 184 0.94 18.53 -8.54
N ARG A 185 1.22 19.82 -8.75
CA ARG A 185 1.50 20.36 -10.08
C ARG A 185 2.89 20.03 -10.61
N LYS A 186 3.86 19.92 -9.69
CA LYS A 186 5.27 19.74 -10.02
C LYS A 186 5.87 18.64 -9.16
N ILE A 187 6.51 17.68 -9.81
CA ILE A 187 7.19 16.56 -9.15
C ILE A 187 8.63 16.56 -9.62
N ALA A 188 9.55 16.56 -8.66
CA ALA A 188 10.97 16.41 -8.92
C ALA A 188 11.44 15.06 -8.37
N PHE A 189 12.04 14.23 -9.22
CA PHE A 189 12.74 13.03 -8.78
C PHE A 189 14.21 13.36 -8.56
N VAL A 190 14.75 13.01 -7.39
CA VAL A 190 16.18 13.17 -7.09
C VAL A 190 16.80 11.78 -7.07
N GLY A 191 17.59 11.47 -8.11
CA GLY A 191 18.21 10.17 -8.33
C GLY A 191 17.45 9.32 -9.36
N GLY A 192 18.15 8.89 -10.42
CA GLY A 192 17.59 8.14 -11.56
C GLY A 192 17.73 6.62 -11.45
N ARG A 193 17.41 6.03 -10.29
CA ARG A 193 17.39 4.56 -10.14
C ARG A 193 16.01 3.99 -10.52
N ASN A 194 15.91 2.68 -10.61
CA ASN A 194 14.72 1.95 -11.08
C ASN A 194 13.38 2.48 -10.55
N VAL A 195 13.27 2.77 -9.25
CA VAL A 195 12.06 3.35 -8.66
C VAL A 195 11.65 4.66 -9.34
N ALA A 196 12.60 5.57 -9.61
CA ALA A 196 12.33 6.84 -10.28
C ALA A 196 11.93 6.66 -11.75
N CYS A 197 12.52 5.66 -12.44
CA CYS A 197 12.11 5.30 -13.80
C CYS A 197 10.67 4.77 -13.82
N PHE A 198 10.35 3.79 -12.98
CA PHE A 198 8.98 3.26 -12.87
C PHE A 198 7.97 4.36 -12.50
N LEU A 199 8.35 5.28 -11.61
CA LEU A 199 7.51 6.43 -11.27
C LEU A 199 7.28 7.37 -12.44
N ALA A 200 8.33 7.65 -13.22
CA ALA A 200 8.21 8.49 -14.41
C ALA A 200 7.30 7.83 -15.45
N ASP A 201 7.41 6.51 -15.67
CA ASP A 201 6.55 5.77 -16.59
C ASP A 201 5.09 5.78 -16.13
N TYR A 202 4.84 5.44 -14.85
CA TYR A 202 3.49 5.42 -14.27
C TYR A 202 2.78 6.77 -14.28
N LEU A 203 3.52 7.87 -14.16
CA LEU A 203 2.98 9.23 -14.23
C LEU A 203 2.96 9.80 -15.65
N GLY A 204 3.81 9.31 -16.55
CA GLY A 204 3.92 9.77 -17.94
C GLY A 204 2.86 9.19 -18.87
N ASP A 205 2.50 7.92 -18.67
CA ASP A 205 1.46 7.23 -19.46
C ASP A 205 0.03 7.67 -19.11
N GLN A 206 -0.14 8.32 -17.96
CA GLN A 206 -1.41 8.87 -17.51
C GLN A 206 -1.33 10.39 -17.61
N GLN A 207 -1.91 10.99 -18.66
CA GLN A 207 -2.16 12.44 -18.67
C GLN A 207 -3.09 12.78 -17.50
N HIS A 208 -2.50 13.03 -16.33
CA HIS A 208 -3.21 13.47 -15.15
C HIS A 208 -3.42 14.98 -15.26
N ASP A 209 -4.69 15.42 -15.31
CA ASP A 209 -5.13 16.83 -15.37
C ASP A 209 -4.59 17.73 -14.22
N HIS A 210 -3.79 17.18 -13.30
CA HIS A 210 -3.27 17.85 -12.12
C HIS A 210 -1.73 17.93 -12.07
N ILE A 211 -1.00 17.25 -12.95
CA ILE A 211 0.47 17.25 -13.00
C ILE A 211 0.89 17.97 -14.28
N SER A 212 1.46 19.16 -14.16
CA SER A 212 1.85 19.97 -15.32
C SER A 212 3.29 19.75 -15.76
N ASP A 213 4.20 19.43 -14.82
CA ASP A 213 5.62 19.22 -15.12
C ASP A 213 6.22 18.13 -14.22
N THR A 214 6.84 17.11 -14.83
CA THR A 214 7.67 16.12 -14.15
C THR A 214 9.13 16.35 -14.54
N VAL A 215 10.00 16.57 -13.56
CA VAL A 215 11.44 16.77 -13.80
C VAL A 215 12.22 15.68 -13.09
N THR A 216 12.92 14.85 -13.85
CA THR A 216 13.90 13.90 -13.31
C THR A 216 15.25 14.61 -13.22
N ILE A 217 15.74 14.81 -12.00
CA ILE A 217 17.10 15.31 -11.74
C ILE A 217 17.96 14.07 -11.44
N CYS A 218 18.72 13.65 -12.46
CA CYS A 218 19.71 12.58 -12.35
C CYS A 218 20.99 13.07 -11.67
#